data_AF-A0A8J7D976-F1
#
_entry.id   AF-A0A8J7D976-F1
#
_cell.length_a   1.000
_cell.length_b   1.000
_cell.length_c   1.000
_cell.angle_alpha   90.00
_cell.angle_beta   90.00
_cell.angle_gamma   90.00
#
_symmetry.space_group_name_H-M   'P 1'
#
loop_
_entity.id
_entity.type
_entity.pdbx_description
1 polymer ?
#
loop_
_entity_poly.entity_id
_entity_poly.type
_entity_poly.pdbx_seq_one_letter_code
_entity_poly.pdbx_strand_id
1 'polypeptide(L)'
;MRHTTEEEIHAAAVSDPDARPMTEAELRNARRVPRTKTIRRALRLTQEEFAARYQIPLGTLRDWEQGRSEPDQTAKAYLKVIAANPDAIYQALQVTPH
;
A
#
# COMPACT_ATOMS: atom_id res chain seq x y z
N MET A 1 23.57 8.49 -24.79
CA MET A 1 23.09 9.10 -23.52
C MET A 1 24.19 8.94 -22.49
N ARG A 2 24.56 9.97 -21.73
CA ARG A 2 25.47 9.79 -20.59
C ARG A 2 24.70 8.98 -19.52
N HIS A 3 25.27 7.86 -19.09
CA HIS A 3 24.80 7.17 -17.89
C HIS A 3 25.34 7.95 -16.71
N THR A 4 24.50 8.75 -16.07
CA THR A 4 24.82 9.37 -14.78
C THR A 4 25.04 8.26 -13.77
N THR A 5 26.17 8.28 -13.09
CA THR A 5 26.48 7.29 -12.05
C THR A 5 25.56 7.48 -10.84
N GLU A 6 25.36 6.43 -10.05
CA GLU A 6 24.53 6.51 -8.84
C GLU A 6 25.10 7.53 -7.83
N GLU A 7 26.42 7.69 -7.81
CA GLU A 7 27.14 8.73 -7.04
C GLU A 7 26.80 10.15 -7.52
N GLU A 8 26.81 10.39 -8.84
CA GLU A 8 26.46 11.68 -9.41
C GLU A 8 24.97 12.03 -9.18
N ILE A 9 24.07 11.04 -9.23
CA ILE A 9 22.66 11.21 -8.91
C ILE A 9 22.49 11.60 -7.44
N HIS A 10 23.18 10.89 -6.54
CA HIS A 10 23.11 11.17 -5.10
C HIS A 10 23.69 12.54 -4.75
N ALA A 11 24.86 12.88 -5.30
CA ALA A 11 25.49 14.18 -5.10
C ALA A 11 24.60 15.34 -5.58
N ALA A 12 23.97 15.18 -6.75
CA ALA A 12 23.02 16.15 -7.28
C ALA A 12 21.80 16.31 -6.35
N ALA A 13 21.22 15.20 -5.89
CA ALA A 13 20.09 15.22 -4.95
C ALA A 13 20.45 15.91 -3.62
N VAL A 14 21.63 15.64 -3.04
CA VAL A 14 22.08 16.27 -1.79
C VAL A 14 22.27 17.79 -1.95
N SER A 15 22.70 18.24 -3.13
CA SER A 15 22.91 19.67 -3.41
C SER A 15 21.63 20.45 -3.73
N ASP A 16 20.53 19.76 -4.05
CA ASP A 16 19.24 20.35 -4.41
C ASP A 16 18.37 20.54 -3.14
N PRO A 17 18.05 21.78 -2.73
CA PRO A 17 17.22 22.04 -1.55
C PRO A 17 15.82 21.43 -1.63
N ASP A 18 15.24 21.30 -2.83
CA ASP A 18 13.88 20.81 -3.07
C ASP A 18 13.82 19.28 -3.29
N ALA A 19 14.94 18.67 -3.70
CA ALA A 19 15.04 17.23 -4.00
C ALA A 19 15.94 16.44 -3.04
N ARG A 20 16.38 17.05 -1.93
CA ARG A 20 17.26 16.37 -0.96
C ARG A 20 16.64 15.08 -0.41
N PRO A 21 17.45 14.01 -0.24
CA PRO A 21 16.99 12.81 0.45
C PRO A 21 16.55 13.14 1.89
N MET A 22 15.50 12.46 2.34
CA MET A 22 15.05 12.59 3.73
C MET A 22 16.16 12.11 4.68
N THR A 23 16.37 12.86 5.76
CA THR A 23 17.20 12.41 6.88
C THR A 23 16.56 11.21 7.58
N GLU A 24 17.35 10.47 8.34
CA GLU A 24 16.85 9.34 9.11
C GLU A 24 15.77 9.75 10.14
N ALA A 25 15.91 10.95 10.73
CA ALA A 25 14.93 11.50 11.66
C ALA A 25 13.60 11.86 10.96
N GLU A 26 13.67 12.46 9.78
CA GLU A 26 12.48 12.75 8.96
C GLU A 26 11.80 11.45 8.52
N LEU A 27 12.58 10.42 8.14
CA LEU A 27 12.03 9.12 7.73
C LEU A 27 11.30 8.41 8.87
N ARG A 28 11.82 8.48 10.11
CA ARG A 28 11.14 7.93 11.30
C ARG A 28 9.78 8.57 11.56
N ASN A 29 9.64 9.86 11.24
CA ASN A 29 8.41 10.63 11.42
C ASN A 29 7.50 10.63 10.19
N ALA A 30 7.96 10.06 9.08
CA ALA A 30 7.19 10.02 7.85
C ALA A 30 5.90 9.21 8.04
N ARG A 31 4.80 9.72 7.47
CA ARG A 31 3.52 9.01 7.49
C ARG A 31 3.68 7.70 6.72
N ARG A 32 3.57 6.57 7.42
CA ARG A 32 3.64 5.24 6.79
C ARG A 32 2.51 5.09 5.78
N VAL A 33 2.83 4.49 4.64
CA VAL A 33 1.81 4.11 3.65
C VAL A 33 0.87 3.09 4.30
N PRO A 34 -0.46 3.28 4.23
CA PRO A 34 -1.41 2.31 4.78
C PRO A 34 -1.19 0.93 4.20
N ARG A 35 -1.14 -0.09 5.07
CA ARG A 35 -0.88 -1.49 4.67
C ARG A 35 -1.86 -1.99 3.61
N THR A 36 -3.13 -1.59 3.70
CA THR A 36 -4.18 -1.84 2.70
C THR A 36 -3.75 -1.42 1.30
N LYS A 37 -3.27 -0.19 1.15
CA LYS A 37 -2.79 0.38 -0.11
C LYS A 37 -1.60 -0.40 -0.66
N THR A 38 -0.68 -0.82 0.19
CA THR A 38 0.48 -1.63 -0.20
C THR A 38 0.05 -2.99 -0.74
N ILE A 39 -0.84 -3.69 -0.04
CA ILE A 39 -1.35 -5.01 -0.46
C ILE A 39 -2.06 -4.88 -1.82
N ARG A 40 -2.98 -3.92 -1.95
CA ARG A 40 -3.72 -3.72 -3.20
C ARG A 40 -2.80 -3.45 -4.39
N ARG A 41 -1.81 -2.57 -4.22
CA ARG A 41 -0.86 -2.23 -5.30
C ARG A 41 0.01 -3.42 -5.68
N ALA A 42 0.42 -4.25 -4.71
CA ALA A 42 1.17 -5.47 -4.99
C ALA A 42 0.35 -6.45 -5.86
N LEU A 43 -0.96 -6.51 -5.63
CA LEU A 43 -1.91 -7.31 -6.44
C LEU A 43 -2.31 -6.64 -7.77
N ARG A 44 -1.84 -5.42 -8.04
CA ARG A 44 -2.16 -4.64 -9.25
C ARG A 44 -3.66 -4.42 -9.47
N LEU A 45 -4.42 -4.28 -8.39
CA LEU A 45 -5.87 -4.02 -8.44
C LEU A 45 -6.19 -2.54 -8.25
N THR A 46 -7.22 -2.07 -8.95
CA THR A 46 -7.91 -0.81 -8.64
C THR A 46 -8.60 -0.90 -7.27
N GLN A 47 -9.04 0.24 -6.72
CA GLN A 47 -9.76 0.22 -5.44
C GLN A 47 -11.08 -0.53 -5.55
N GLU A 48 -11.78 -0.34 -6.66
CA GLU A 48 -13.04 -0.98 -7.02
C GLU A 48 -12.87 -2.50 -7.13
N GLU A 49 -11.85 -2.96 -7.85
CA GLU A 49 -11.55 -4.39 -7.97
C GLU A 49 -11.18 -5.03 -6.64
N PHE A 50 -10.34 -4.37 -5.83
CA PHE A 50 -9.95 -4.89 -4.52
C PHE A 50 -11.14 -4.96 -3.56
N ALA A 51 -11.95 -3.89 -3.53
CA ALA A 51 -13.16 -3.81 -2.73
C ALA A 51 -14.14 -4.94 -3.09
N ALA A 52 -14.44 -5.12 -4.38
CA ALA A 52 -15.33 -6.17 -4.86
C ALA A 52 -14.76 -7.56 -4.59
N ARG A 53 -13.48 -7.78 -4.90
CA ARG A 53 -12.80 -9.07 -4.76
C ARG A 53 -12.80 -9.60 -3.33
N TYR A 54 -12.59 -8.71 -2.36
CA TYR A 54 -12.43 -9.07 -0.95
C TYR A 54 -13.61 -8.66 -0.07
N GLN A 55 -14.74 -8.27 -0.67
CA GLN A 55 -15.97 -7.90 0.02
C GLN A 55 -15.76 -6.80 1.08
N ILE A 56 -14.93 -5.80 0.76
CA ILE A 56 -14.69 -4.62 1.60
C ILE A 56 -15.47 -3.46 0.97
N PRO A 57 -16.34 -2.75 1.70
CA PRO A 57 -17.03 -1.59 1.14
C PRO A 57 -16.03 -0.56 0.59
N LEU A 58 -16.26 -0.09 -0.64
CA LEU A 58 -15.34 0.81 -1.34
C LEU A 58 -15.05 2.10 -0.56
N GLY A 59 -16.07 2.67 0.10
CA GLY A 59 -15.91 3.84 0.97
C GLY A 59 -14.94 3.57 2.12
N THR A 60 -15.11 2.43 2.81
CA THR A 60 -14.23 1.98 3.89
C THR A 60 -12.79 1.78 3.41
N LEU A 61 -12.59 1.13 2.25
CA LEU A 61 -11.26 0.96 1.67
C LEU A 61 -10.59 2.33 1.39
N ARG A 62 -11.33 3.28 0.81
CA ARG A 62 -10.84 4.63 0.53
C ARG A 62 -10.45 5.38 1.80
N ASP A 63 -11.26 5.28 2.86
CA ASP A 63 -10.96 5.89 4.15
C ASP A 63 -9.67 5.32 4.76
N TRP A 64 -9.47 4.01 4.69
CA TRP A 64 -8.23 3.37 5.16
C TRP A 64 -7.01 3.78 4.33
N GLU A 65 -7.11 3.80 3.01
CA GLU A 65 -5.97 4.13 2.13
C GLU A 65 -5.56 5.61 2.14
N GLN A 66 -6.50 6.49 2.50
CA GLN A 66 -6.27 7.92 2.70
C GLN A 66 -5.96 8.24 4.18
N GLY A 67 -6.12 7.24 5.06
CA GLY A 67 -5.92 7.32 6.50
C GLY A 67 -6.86 8.30 7.19
N ARG A 68 -8.11 8.37 6.71
CA ARG A 68 -9.23 9.01 7.44
C ARG A 68 -9.72 8.14 8.59
N SER A 69 -9.55 6.83 8.48
CA SER A 69 -9.81 5.86 9.54
C SER A 69 -8.78 4.73 9.47
N GLU A 70 -8.73 3.90 10.51
CA GLU A 70 -7.93 2.68 10.51
C GLU A 70 -8.81 1.43 10.45
N PRO A 71 -8.32 0.32 9.85
CA PRO A 71 -8.97 -0.96 9.99
C PRO A 71 -8.92 -1.41 11.45
N ASP A 72 -10.02 -2.00 11.93
CA ASP A 72 -10.07 -2.65 13.24
C ASP A 72 -9.20 -3.92 13.27
N GLN A 73 -9.21 -4.61 14.41
CA GLN A 73 -8.37 -5.80 14.58
C GLN A 73 -8.76 -6.93 13.62
N THR A 74 -10.05 -7.11 13.35
CA THR A 74 -10.58 -8.15 12.46
C THR A 74 -10.20 -7.86 11.01
N ALA A 75 -10.38 -6.62 10.56
CA ALA A 75 -9.96 -6.18 9.24
C ALA A 75 -8.43 -6.27 9.07
N LYS A 76 -7.65 -5.92 10.09
CA LYS A 76 -6.18 -6.10 10.09
C LYS A 76 -5.80 -7.57 9.93
N ALA A 77 -6.47 -8.48 10.64
CA ALA A 77 -6.27 -9.92 10.50
C ALA A 77 -6.64 -10.41 9.09
N TYR A 78 -7.79 -9.99 8.57
CA TYR A 78 -8.25 -10.35 7.23
C TYR A 78 -7.28 -9.89 6.13
N LEU A 79 -6.82 -8.63 6.20
CA LEU A 79 -5.81 -8.09 5.29
C LEU A 79 -4.47 -8.86 5.38
N LYS A 80 -4.10 -9.37 6.55
CA LYS A 80 -2.92 -10.23 6.72
C LYS A 80 -3.09 -11.55 5.94
N VAL A 81 -4.28 -12.15 5.98
CA VAL A 81 -4.57 -13.40 5.26
C VAL A 81 -4.64 -13.17 3.75
N ILE A 82 -5.28 -12.08 3.28
CA ILE A 82 -5.25 -11.67 1.87
C ILE A 82 -3.81 -11.53 1.37
N ALA A 83 -2.94 -10.88 2.15
CA ALA A 83 -1.55 -10.69 1.77
C ALA A 83 -0.76 -12.01 1.70
N ALA A 84 -1.17 -13.04 2.47
CA ALA A 84 -0.51 -14.34 2.50
C ALA A 84 -0.96 -15.25 1.35
N ASN A 85 -2.26 -15.25 1.01
CA ASN A 85 -2.81 -16.08 -0.05
C ASN A 85 -4.02 -15.42 -0.73
N PRO A 86 -3.79 -14.44 -1.63
CA PRO A 86 -4.85 -13.63 -2.23
C PRO A 86 -5.83 -14.48 -3.07
N ASP A 87 -5.30 -15.44 -3.82
CA ASP A 87 -6.11 -16.27 -4.72
C ASP A 87 -7.01 -17.23 -3.93
N ALA A 88 -6.50 -17.88 -2.88
CA ALA A 88 -7.33 -18.76 -2.06
C ALA A 88 -8.49 -18.01 -1.39
N ILE A 89 -8.25 -16.79 -0.89
CA ILE A 89 -9.31 -15.97 -0.31
C ILE A 89 -10.32 -15.55 -1.37
N TYR A 90 -9.85 -15.11 -2.54
CA TYR A 90 -10.77 -14.81 -3.64
C TYR A 90 -11.66 -16.00 -3.99
N GLN A 91 -11.10 -17.20 -4.15
CA GLN A 91 -11.87 -18.41 -4.46
C GLN A 91 -12.85 -18.77 -3.34
N ALA A 92 -12.43 -18.69 -2.08
CA ALA A 92 -13.30 -18.98 -0.93
C ALA A 92 -14.53 -18.07 -0.87
N LEU A 93 -14.40 -16.80 -1.29
CA LEU A 93 -15.48 -15.83 -1.29
C LEU A 93 -16.44 -15.95 -2.48
N GLN A 94 -16.10 -16.75 -3.51
CA GLN A 94 -17.00 -17.03 -4.64
C GLN A 94 -17.99 -18.17 -4.35
N VAL A 95 -17.73 -18.99 -3.33
CA VAL A 95 -18.62 -20.10 -2.98
C VAL A 95 -19.82 -19.51 -2.24
N THR A 96 -21.03 -19.68 -2.80
CA THR A 96 -22.26 -19.36 -2.07
C THR A 96 -22.41 -20.38 -0.94
N PRO A 97 -22.51 -19.96 0.33
CA PRO A 97 -22.78 -20.89 1.43
C PRO A 97 -24.10 -21.63 1.15
N HIS A 98 -24.10 -22.95 1.33
CA HIS A 98 -25.32 -23.77 1.35
C HIS A 98 -26.11 -23.56 2.63
#